data_AF-A2SNM9-F1
#
_entry.id   AF-A2SNM9-F1
#
_cell.length_a   1.000
_cell.length_b   1.000
_cell.length_c   1.000
_cell.angle_alpha   90.00
_cell.angle_beta   90.00
_cell.angle_gamma   90.00
#
_symmetry.space_group_name_H-M   'P 1'
#
loop_
_entity.id
_entity.type
_entity.pdbx_description
1 polymer ?
#
loop_
_entity_poly.entity_id
_entity_poly.type
_entity_poly.pdbx_seq_one_letter_code
_entity_poly.pdbx_strand_id
1 'polypeptide(L)'
;MSNETEVKTMTAVTPNDITQVQVEHWESPKYGGDNERAGGEPFTMEMIDHRVVSGQLLVNLAPVDGDVDDMLSAAFEVASAPGSNDPVQAISLYMDSEHVALRLYKQGNQVLIVPGNAEVQLLPTRLPDGGHGWILR
;
A
#
# COMPACT_ATOMS: atom_id res chain seq x y z
N MET A 1 53.36 -43.52 5.18
CA MET A 1 52.92 -42.33 4.41
C MET A 1 51.49 -42.59 3.99
N SER A 2 50.54 -42.13 4.80
CA SER A 2 49.11 -42.34 4.59
C SER A 2 48.53 -41.06 4.00
N ASN A 3 47.88 -41.16 2.84
CA ASN A 3 47.15 -40.05 2.22
C ASN A 3 45.73 -40.03 2.80
N GLU A 4 45.43 -39.02 3.61
CA GLU A 4 44.06 -38.69 4.01
C GLU A 4 43.43 -37.84 2.90
N THR A 5 42.42 -38.41 2.24
CA THR A 5 41.57 -37.68 1.29
C THR A 5 40.47 -36.99 2.09
N GLU A 6 40.58 -35.67 2.22
CA GLU A 6 39.58 -34.84 2.89
C GLU A 6 38.32 -34.72 2.00
N VAL A 7 37.23 -35.39 2.38
CA VAL A 7 35.92 -35.26 1.72
C VAL A 7 35.26 -33.99 2.23
N LYS A 8 35.38 -32.91 1.46
CA LYS A 8 34.69 -31.64 1.73
C LYS A 8 33.19 -31.82 1.50
N THR A 9 32.42 -31.91 2.58
CA THR A 9 30.96 -32.02 2.55
C THR A 9 30.37 -30.77 1.91
N MET A 10 29.63 -30.92 0.81
CA MET A 10 28.81 -29.84 0.26
C MET A 10 27.62 -29.62 1.19
N THR A 11 27.65 -28.53 1.95
CA THR A 11 26.48 -28.05 2.69
C THR A 11 25.42 -27.64 1.68
N ALA A 12 24.23 -28.24 1.80
CA ALA A 12 23.07 -27.87 1.00
C ALA A 12 22.77 -26.38 1.20
N VAL A 13 22.60 -25.65 0.10
CA VAL A 13 22.09 -24.27 0.12
C VAL A 13 20.62 -24.36 0.52
N THR A 14 20.30 -23.95 1.74
CA THR A 14 18.92 -23.73 2.18
C THR A 14 18.34 -22.58 1.33
N PRO A 15 17.11 -22.71 0.78
CA PRO A 15 16.45 -21.57 0.14
C PRO A 15 16.38 -20.43 1.14
N ASN A 16 16.94 -19.28 0.77
CA ASN A 16 16.99 -18.08 1.60
C ASN A 16 15.70 -17.88 2.39
N ASP A 17 15.88 -17.75 3.69
CA ASP A 17 14.95 -17.13 4.62
C ASP A 17 14.27 -15.93 3.96
N ILE A 18 12.97 -16.05 3.69
CA ILE A 18 12.13 -14.88 3.47
C ILE A 18 11.85 -14.29 4.86
N THR A 19 12.87 -13.69 5.47
CA THR A 19 12.66 -12.84 6.64
C THR A 19 11.97 -11.57 6.15
N GLN A 20 10.69 -11.47 6.49
CA GLN A 20 9.93 -10.24 6.45
C GLN A 20 10.79 -9.08 6.99
N VAL A 21 11.00 -8.07 6.15
CA VAL A 21 11.80 -6.88 6.48
C VAL A 21 11.03 -6.07 7.52
N GLN A 22 11.75 -5.66 8.57
CA GLN A 22 11.25 -4.88 9.70
C GLN A 22 10.50 -3.62 9.21
N VAL A 23 9.26 -3.47 9.67
CA VAL A 23 8.48 -2.23 9.53
C VAL A 23 9.05 -1.25 10.55
N GLU A 24 9.71 -0.18 10.09
CA GLU A 24 10.06 0.94 10.96
C GLU A 24 8.75 1.62 11.40
N HIS A 25 8.53 1.72 12.71
CA HIS A 25 7.45 2.51 13.29
C HIS A 25 7.64 3.97 12.87
N TRP A 26 6.78 4.46 11.98
CA TRP A 26 6.84 5.83 11.46
C TRP A 26 6.05 6.76 12.39
N GLU A 27 6.71 7.36 13.38
CA GLU A 27 6.10 8.41 14.21
C GLU A 27 6.08 9.75 13.49
N SER A 28 5.08 9.95 12.64
CA SER A 28 4.72 11.27 12.12
C SER A 28 3.27 11.61 12.47
N PRO A 29 2.95 11.72 13.77
CA PRO A 29 1.58 12.00 14.21
C PRO A 29 1.08 13.38 13.75
N LYS A 30 1.97 14.27 13.28
CA LYS A 30 1.64 15.59 12.76
C LYS A 30 2.31 15.84 11.42
N TYR A 31 1.59 16.43 10.48
CA TYR A 31 2.16 16.98 9.25
C TYR A 31 2.83 18.33 9.56
N GLY A 32 4.16 18.39 9.55
CA GLY A 32 4.91 19.60 9.94
C GLY A 32 5.84 20.17 8.87
N GLY A 33 6.49 19.33 8.06
CA GLY A 33 7.57 19.79 7.17
C GLY A 33 8.55 20.76 7.87
N ASP A 34 9.06 21.77 7.13
CA ASP A 34 9.89 22.87 7.66
C ASP A 34 9.06 24.04 8.26
N ASN A 35 7.73 23.89 8.39
CA ASN A 35 6.83 24.95 8.87
C ASN A 35 6.11 24.49 10.14
N GLU A 36 6.72 24.74 11.30
CA GLU A 36 6.20 24.45 12.66
C GLU A 36 4.82 25.06 12.99
N ARG A 37 4.22 25.83 12.07
CA ARG A 37 2.88 26.42 12.22
C ARG A 37 1.73 25.48 11.84
N ALA A 38 2.01 24.31 11.27
CA ALA A 38 0.99 23.29 11.03
C ALA A 38 0.64 22.55 12.33
N GLY A 39 0.00 23.27 13.26
CA GLY A 39 -0.68 22.67 14.41
C GLY A 39 -1.99 22.04 13.92
N GLY A 40 -1.97 20.73 13.65
CA GLY A 40 -3.15 19.93 13.35
C GLY A 40 -3.38 18.84 14.40
N GLU A 41 -4.59 18.29 14.40
CA GLU A 41 -4.93 17.11 15.20
C GLU A 41 -4.02 15.93 14.85
N PRO A 42 -3.67 15.07 15.83
CA PRO A 42 -2.79 13.95 15.57
C PRO A 42 -3.49 12.87 14.73
N PHE A 43 -2.71 12.20 13.89
CA PHE A 43 -3.14 11.02 13.12
C PHE A 43 -2.48 9.76 13.65
N THR A 44 -3.20 8.64 13.56
CA THR A 44 -2.66 7.30 13.68
C THR A 44 -2.35 6.76 12.30
N MET A 45 -1.33 5.91 12.22
CA MET A 45 -0.98 5.16 11.02
C MET A 45 -0.73 3.71 11.42
N GLU A 46 -1.35 2.78 10.69
CA GLU A 46 -1.18 1.36 10.90
C GLU A 46 -0.78 0.69 9.58
N MET A 47 0.14 -0.27 9.65
CA MET A 47 0.50 -1.13 8.53
C MET A 47 0.24 -2.58 8.91
N ILE A 48 -0.66 -3.24 8.18
CA ILE A 48 -1.05 -4.63 8.44
C ILE A 48 -0.55 -5.52 7.29
N ASP A 49 0.31 -6.48 7.62
CA ASP A 49 0.81 -7.45 6.66
C ASP A 49 -0.15 -8.64 6.52
N HIS A 50 -0.83 -8.72 5.37
CA HIS A 50 -1.70 -9.83 4.98
C HIS A 50 -1.11 -10.67 3.84
N ARG A 51 0.21 -10.66 3.61
CA ARG A 51 0.85 -11.40 2.49
C ARG A 51 0.50 -12.89 2.48
N VAL A 52 0.37 -13.52 3.65
CA VAL A 52 0.03 -14.95 3.77
C VAL A 52 -1.46 -15.23 3.56
N VAL A 53 -2.33 -14.29 3.94
CA VAL A 53 -3.79 -14.51 3.95
C VAL A 53 -4.44 -14.07 2.65
N SER A 54 -4.10 -12.88 2.15
CA SER A 54 -4.71 -12.28 0.96
C SER A 54 -3.69 -11.73 -0.05
N GLY A 55 -2.39 -11.81 0.22
CA GLY A 55 -1.37 -11.25 -0.65
C GLY A 55 -1.31 -9.71 -0.62
N GLN A 56 -1.82 -9.11 0.46
CA GLN A 56 -1.99 -7.66 0.60
C GLN A 56 -1.09 -7.09 1.70
N LEU A 57 -0.68 -5.84 1.53
CA LEU A 57 -0.20 -4.96 2.60
C LEU A 57 -1.22 -3.84 2.75
N LEU A 58 -1.85 -3.72 3.91
CA LEU A 58 -2.80 -2.67 4.22
C LEU A 58 -2.10 -1.53 4.96
N VAL A 59 -2.41 -0.30 4.57
CA VAL A 59 -1.98 0.91 5.26
C VAL A 59 -3.23 1.72 5.59
N ASN A 60 -3.44 1.99 6.88
CA ASN A 60 -4.59 2.73 7.40
C ASN A 60 -4.10 4.03 8.02
N LEU A 61 -4.74 5.15 7.70
CA LEU A 61 -4.52 6.45 8.34
C LEU A 61 -5.85 6.98 8.85
N ALA A 62 -5.89 7.43 10.10
CA ALA A 62 -7.10 8.04 10.69
C ALA A 62 -6.72 9.14 11.69
N PRO A 63 -7.59 10.14 11.93
CA PRO A 63 -7.43 11.04 13.08
C PRO A 63 -7.49 10.24 14.40
N VAL A 64 -6.71 10.62 15.42
CA VAL A 64 -6.72 9.91 16.72
C VAL A 64 -8.10 9.90 17.38
N ASP A 65 -8.85 11.01 17.25
CA ASP A 65 -10.19 11.18 17.80
C ASP A 65 -11.30 11.12 16.73
N GLY A 66 -10.99 10.60 15.54
CA GLY A 66 -11.93 10.51 14.40
C GLY A 66 -12.83 9.26 14.44
N ASP A 67 -13.88 9.25 13.62
CA ASP A 67 -14.68 8.04 13.40
C ASP A 67 -13.96 7.09 12.43
N VAL A 68 -14.38 5.83 12.37
CA VAL A 68 -13.89 4.85 11.37
C VAL A 68 -14.15 5.33 9.94
N ASP A 69 -15.20 6.14 9.75
CA ASP A 69 -15.55 6.76 8.46
C ASP A 69 -14.55 7.87 8.05
N ASP A 70 -13.71 8.35 8.99
CA ASP A 70 -12.63 9.30 8.70
C ASP A 70 -11.31 8.59 8.33
N MET A 71 -11.32 7.25 8.25
CA MET A 71 -10.15 6.45 7.90
C MET A 71 -9.92 6.43 6.39
N LEU A 72 -8.68 6.70 5.98
CA LEU A 72 -8.20 6.45 4.64
C LEU A 72 -7.34 5.19 4.64
N SER A 73 -7.75 4.18 3.86
CA SER A 73 -7.02 2.92 3.77
C SER A 73 -6.59 2.62 2.34
N ALA A 74 -5.40 2.03 2.20
CA ALA A 74 -4.87 1.56 0.93
C ALA A 74 -4.32 0.14 1.08
N ALA A 75 -4.73 -0.76 0.19
CA ALA A 75 -4.15 -2.09 0.03
C ALA A 75 -3.19 -2.11 -1.14
N PHE A 76 -1.92 -2.47 -0.90
CA PHE A 76 -0.96 -2.79 -1.93
C PHE A 76 -1.02 -4.29 -2.20
N GLU A 77 -1.28 -4.69 -3.44
CA GLU A 77 -1.61 -6.08 -3.75
C GLU A 77 -1.20 -6.52 -5.16
N VAL A 78 -1.15 -7.83 -5.37
CA VAL A 78 -1.12 -8.43 -6.71
C VAL A 78 -2.54 -8.85 -7.06
N ALA A 79 -3.15 -8.16 -8.03
CA ALA A 79 -4.52 -8.41 -8.47
C ALA A 79 -4.54 -8.96 -9.91
N SER A 80 -5.70 -9.45 -10.35
CA SER A 80 -5.92 -9.79 -11.76
C SER A 80 -6.20 -8.53 -12.59
N ALA A 81 -5.53 -8.38 -13.72
CA ALA A 81 -5.74 -7.25 -14.62
C ALA A 81 -7.19 -7.20 -15.13
N PRO A 82 -7.84 -6.03 -15.23
CA PRO A 82 -9.17 -5.95 -15.82
C PRO A 82 -9.20 -6.47 -17.26
N GLY A 83 -10.09 -7.42 -17.54
CA GLY A 83 -10.21 -8.03 -18.87
C GLY A 83 -9.25 -9.18 -19.16
N SER A 84 -8.33 -9.51 -18.24
CA SER A 84 -7.55 -10.75 -18.28
C SER A 84 -7.48 -11.38 -16.88
N ASN A 85 -6.73 -12.48 -16.73
CA ASN A 85 -6.43 -13.05 -15.41
C ASN A 85 -4.93 -12.92 -15.08
N ASP A 86 -4.23 -12.04 -15.79
CA ASP A 86 -2.80 -11.85 -15.58
C ASP A 86 -2.56 -11.13 -14.26
N PRO A 87 -1.58 -11.57 -13.45
CA PRO A 87 -1.24 -10.89 -12.21
C PRO A 87 -0.58 -9.54 -12.51
N VAL A 88 -1.07 -8.48 -11.87
CA VAL A 88 -0.54 -7.11 -11.99
C VAL A 88 -0.46 -6.44 -10.63
N GLN A 89 0.45 -5.47 -10.49
CA GLN A 89 0.52 -4.64 -9.29
C GLN A 89 -0.71 -3.75 -9.23
N ALA A 90 -1.39 -3.74 -8.09
CA ALA A 90 -2.55 -2.92 -7.86
C ALA A 90 -2.53 -2.21 -6.51
N ILE A 91 -3.24 -1.10 -6.44
CA ILE A 91 -3.56 -0.41 -5.19
C ILE A 91 -5.08 -0.30 -5.12
N SER A 92 -5.69 -0.82 -4.06
CA SER A 92 -7.10 -0.58 -3.72
C SER A 92 -7.17 0.52 -2.67
N LEU A 93 -7.91 1.58 -2.96
CA LEU A 93 -8.20 2.67 -2.04
C LEU A 93 -9.59 2.48 -1.43
N TYR A 94 -9.70 2.69 -0.13
CA TYR A 94 -10.93 2.62 0.64
C TYR A 94 -11.14 3.97 1.32
N MET A 95 -12.36 4.49 1.25
CA MET A 95 -12.78 5.71 1.97
C MET A 95 -13.61 5.38 3.21
N ASP A 96 -13.78 4.09 3.49
CA ASP A 96 -14.42 3.52 4.67
C ASP A 96 -13.75 2.15 4.96
N SER A 97 -14.25 1.41 5.94
CA SER A 97 -13.66 0.11 6.31
C SER A 97 -14.08 -1.08 5.44
N GLU A 98 -15.03 -0.92 4.52
CA GLU A 98 -15.73 -2.04 3.87
C GLU A 98 -15.65 -2.02 2.34
N HIS A 99 -15.63 -0.84 1.72
CA HIS A 99 -15.80 -0.67 0.28
C HIS A 99 -14.56 -0.10 -0.40
N VAL A 100 -14.11 -0.81 -1.44
CA VAL A 100 -13.11 -0.26 -2.37
C VAL A 100 -13.76 0.91 -3.09
N ALA A 101 -13.22 2.11 -2.92
CA ALA A 101 -13.65 3.30 -3.63
C ALA A 101 -12.99 3.39 -5.01
N LEU A 102 -11.72 3.02 -5.11
CA LEU A 102 -10.93 3.10 -6.34
C LEU A 102 -9.90 1.98 -6.38
N ARG A 103 -9.62 1.44 -7.57
CA ARG A 103 -8.46 0.58 -7.80
C ARG A 103 -7.58 1.12 -8.90
N LEU A 104 -6.28 1.10 -8.64
CA LEU A 104 -5.22 1.45 -9.58
C LEU A 104 -4.55 0.15 -10.03
N TYR A 105 -4.42 -0.05 -11.34
CA TYR A 105 -3.71 -1.19 -11.92
C TYR A 105 -2.52 -0.69 -12.75
N LYS A 106 -1.32 -1.19 -12.47
CA LYS A 106 -0.15 -0.89 -13.30
C LYS A 106 -0.23 -1.65 -14.62
N GLN A 107 -0.13 -0.95 -15.74
CA GLN A 107 -0.12 -1.53 -17.08
C GLN A 107 1.00 -0.90 -17.91
N GLY A 108 2.13 -1.58 -18.11
CA GLY A 108 3.24 -1.03 -18.92
C GLY A 108 3.69 0.34 -18.39
N ASN A 109 3.55 1.41 -19.17
CA ASN A 109 3.92 2.78 -18.77
C ASN A 109 2.74 3.65 -18.30
N GLN A 110 1.58 3.04 -18.05
CA GLN A 110 0.36 3.73 -17.62
C GLN A 110 -0.22 3.08 -16.36
N VAL A 111 -1.18 3.78 -15.75
CA VAL A 111 -1.99 3.27 -14.65
C VAL A 111 -3.45 3.34 -15.09
N LEU A 112 -4.13 2.21 -15.04
CA LEU A 112 -5.57 2.16 -15.22
C LEU A 112 -6.24 2.47 -13.89
N ILE A 113 -7.16 3.42 -13.90
CA ILE A 113 -7.93 3.83 -12.73
C ILE A 113 -9.36 3.29 -12.89
N VAL A 114 -9.81 2.51 -11.93
CA VAL A 114 -11.12 1.84 -11.97
C VAL A 114 -11.91 2.20 -10.72
N PRO A 115 -13.06 2.91 -10.85
CA PRO A 115 -13.97 3.14 -9.74
C PRO A 115 -14.45 1.81 -9.13
N GLY A 116 -14.63 1.78 -7.82
CA GLY A 116 -15.03 0.54 -7.12
C GLY A 116 -16.42 0.04 -7.48
N ASN A 117 -17.31 0.92 -7.90
CA ASN A 117 -18.64 0.60 -8.40
C ASN A 117 -19.11 1.63 -9.44
N ALA A 118 -20.32 1.44 -9.98
CA ALA A 118 -20.89 2.29 -11.01
C ALA A 118 -21.33 3.68 -10.52
N GLU A 119 -21.47 3.87 -9.21
CA GLU A 119 -21.89 5.13 -8.59
C GLU A 119 -20.70 6.04 -8.29
N VAL A 120 -19.50 5.47 -8.12
CA VAL A 120 -18.27 6.23 -7.88
C VAL A 120 -17.82 6.95 -9.15
N GLN A 121 -17.51 8.24 -8.99
CA GLN A 121 -17.14 9.17 -10.05
C GLN A 121 -15.78 9.82 -9.78
N LEU A 122 -15.04 10.10 -10.86
CA LEU A 122 -13.87 10.95 -10.85
C LEU A 122 -14.20 12.28 -11.51
N LEU A 123 -14.34 13.33 -10.71
CA LEU A 123 -14.75 14.65 -11.16
C LEU A 123 -13.53 15.58 -11.24
N PRO A 124 -13.30 16.28 -12.37
CA PRO A 124 -12.19 17.21 -12.46
C PRO A 124 -12.36 18.39 -11.50
N THR A 125 -11.26 18.87 -10.93
CA THR A 125 -11.22 20.05 -10.06
C THR A 125 -9.98 20.92 -10.32
N ARG A 126 -9.96 22.12 -9.73
CA ARG A 126 -8.84 23.05 -9.74
C ARG A 126 -8.25 23.14 -8.35
N LEU A 127 -6.93 23.01 -8.26
CA LEU A 127 -6.17 23.19 -7.03
C LEU A 127 -5.94 24.69 -6.77
N PRO A 128 -5.70 25.13 -5.51
CA PRO A 128 -5.49 26.54 -5.18
C PRO A 128 -4.32 27.20 -5.92
N ASP A 129 -3.33 26.42 -6.33
CA ASP A 129 -2.17 26.85 -7.12
C ASP A 129 -2.46 26.95 -8.64
N GLY A 130 -3.70 26.70 -9.07
CA GLY A 130 -4.12 26.65 -10.47
C GLY A 130 -3.95 25.29 -11.15
N GLY A 131 -3.38 24.31 -10.44
CA GLY A 131 -3.22 22.93 -10.90
C GLY A 131 -4.55 22.24 -11.21
N HIS A 132 -4.45 21.07 -11.87
CA HIS A 132 -5.58 20.20 -12.13
C HIS A 132 -5.58 19.04 -11.12
N GLY A 133 -6.76 18.66 -10.66
CA GLY A 133 -6.96 17.47 -9.83
C GLY A 133 -8.25 16.74 -10.18
N TRP A 134 -8.50 15.65 -9.47
CA TRP A 134 -9.74 14.88 -9.55
C TRP A 134 -10.26 14.58 -8.14
N ILE A 135 -11.57 14.69 -7.97
CA ILE A 135 -12.29 14.32 -6.76
C ILE A 135 -12.91 12.95 -7.01
N LEU A 136 -12.62 12.00 -6.14
CA LEU A 136 -13.35 10.74 -6.06
C LEU A 136 -14.61 10.96 -5.22
N ARG A 137 -15.79 10.59 -5.74
CA ARG A 137 -17.07 10.78 -5.07
C ARG A 137 -18.01 9.62 -5.32
#